data_AF-A0A2V8TN42-F1
#
_entry.id   AF-A0A2V8TN42-F1
#
_cell.length_a   1.000
_cell.length_b   1.000
_cell.length_c   1.000
_cell.angle_alpha   90.00
_cell.angle_beta   90.00
_cell.angle_gamma   90.00
#
_symmetry.space_group_name_H-M   'P 1'
#
loop_
_entity.id
_entity.type
_entity.pdbx_description
1 polymer ?
#
loop_
_entity_poly.entity_id
_entity_poly.type
_entity_poly.pdbx_seq_one_letter_code
_entity_poly.pdbx_strand_id
1 'polypeptide(L)'
;PGYLPAVAALGSLLLDEGRLQEAERSLERAYGGGETSARLLTARARLFEQKGDVARAVASYREALSQAPGDTGLLRAVALFYMRHGEASSALPFYTTAAEADPDDPVIAGEMAALLEKLGRVSAALDIARDAARRATQRISGGETGGWAATGSERDDDRRLLLLAAGLEARAGERARAAEYLSVLSRAGLLGKGDIEDPDLRDLSRR
;
A
#
# COMPACT_ATOMS: atom_id res chain seq x y z
N PRO A 1 28.33 -8.61 -12.68
CA PRO A 1 28.92 -7.91 -11.50
C PRO A 1 28.86 -6.37 -11.53
N GLY A 2 28.52 -5.73 -12.66
CA GLY A 2 28.46 -4.25 -12.79
C GLY A 2 27.11 -3.66 -13.21
N TYR A 3 26.03 -4.44 -13.17
CA TYR A 3 24.70 -3.93 -13.50
C TYR A 3 24.17 -3.09 -12.33
N LEU A 4 24.34 -1.77 -12.43
CA LEU A 4 24.03 -0.82 -11.35
C LEU A 4 22.57 -0.90 -10.86
N PRO A 5 21.55 -1.14 -11.72
CA PRO A 5 20.19 -1.36 -11.23
C PRO A 5 20.04 -2.57 -10.30
N ALA A 6 20.77 -3.66 -10.53
CA ALA A 6 20.76 -4.80 -9.61
C ALA A 6 21.48 -4.48 -8.29
N VAL A 7 22.53 -3.65 -8.33
CA VAL A 7 23.20 -3.17 -7.11
C VAL A 7 22.27 -2.23 -6.32
N ALA A 8 21.48 -1.41 -7.00
CA ALA A 8 20.43 -0.58 -6.38
C ALA A 8 19.33 -1.43 -5.74
N ALA A 9 18.86 -2.46 -6.44
CA ALA A 9 17.85 -3.40 -5.92
C ALA A 9 18.37 -4.15 -4.68
N LEU A 10 19.63 -4.59 -4.69
CA LEU A 10 20.28 -5.16 -3.51
C LEU A 10 20.31 -4.17 -2.34
N GLY A 11 20.65 -2.91 -2.61
CA GLY A 11 20.61 -1.85 -1.60
C GLY A 11 19.23 -1.70 -0.94
N SER A 12 18.15 -1.77 -1.72
CA SER A 12 16.78 -1.75 -1.18
C SER A 12 16.47 -2.96 -0.30
N LEU A 13 16.84 -4.16 -0.74
CA LEU A 13 16.62 -5.39 0.05
C LEU A 13 17.39 -5.34 1.37
N LEU A 14 18.62 -4.83 1.35
CA LEU A 14 19.44 -4.66 2.56
C LEU A 14 18.82 -3.65 3.54
N LEU A 15 18.10 -2.63 3.05
CA LEU A 15 17.33 -1.72 3.92
C LEU A 15 16.14 -2.42 4.57
N ASP A 16 15.45 -3.27 3.82
CA ASP A 16 14.32 -4.05 4.34
C ASP A 16 14.80 -5.06 5.42
N GLU A 17 16.03 -5.58 5.29
CA GLU A 17 16.71 -6.40 6.30
C GLU A 17 17.33 -5.61 7.47
N GLY A 18 17.31 -4.28 7.45
CA GLY A 18 17.94 -3.42 8.46
C GLY A 18 19.48 -3.38 8.42
N ARG A 19 20.10 -3.92 7.37
CA ARG A 19 21.57 -3.96 7.16
C ARG A 19 22.07 -2.64 6.58
N LEU A 20 21.90 -1.57 7.36
CA LEU A 20 22.14 -0.18 6.96
C LEU A 20 23.50 0.07 6.31
N GLN A 21 24.58 -0.46 6.88
CA GLN A 21 25.93 -0.20 6.37
C GLN A 21 26.21 -0.91 5.03
N GLU A 22 25.55 -2.03 4.78
CA GLU A 22 25.67 -2.76 3.51
C GLU A 22 24.77 -2.15 2.43
N ALA A 23 23.57 -1.71 2.84
CA ALA A 23 22.67 -0.93 1.99
C ALA A 23 23.38 0.34 1.49
N GLU A 24 23.98 1.12 2.40
CA GLU A 24 24.71 2.34 2.05
C GLU A 24 25.82 2.08 1.03
N ARG A 25 26.67 1.07 1.27
CA ARG A 25 27.75 0.72 0.32
C ARG A 25 27.20 0.32 -1.05
N SER A 26 26.10 -0.41 -1.10
CA SER A 26 25.48 -0.84 -2.35
C SER A 26 24.87 0.34 -3.09
N LEU A 27 24.10 1.17 -2.40
CA LEU A 27 23.41 2.34 -2.96
C LEU A 27 24.40 3.41 -3.44
N GLU A 28 25.46 3.69 -2.69
CA GLU A 28 26.49 4.65 -3.09
C GLU A 28 27.32 4.13 -4.27
N ARG A 29 27.57 2.82 -4.36
CA ARG A 29 28.20 2.24 -5.54
C ARG A 29 27.32 2.37 -6.79
N ALA A 30 26.01 2.16 -6.66
CA ALA A 30 25.08 2.33 -7.77
C ALA A 30 25.03 3.81 -8.21
N TYR A 31 24.84 4.72 -7.26
CA TYR A 31 24.72 6.15 -7.51
C TYR A 31 26.02 6.76 -8.06
N GLY A 32 27.17 6.43 -7.47
CA GLY A 32 28.48 6.85 -7.96
C GLY A 32 28.86 6.27 -9.33
N GLY A 33 28.21 5.17 -9.74
CA GLY A 33 28.30 4.62 -11.09
C GLY A 33 27.41 5.33 -12.12
N GLY A 34 26.63 6.34 -11.72
CA GLY A 34 25.74 7.10 -12.58
C GLY A 34 24.31 6.59 -12.67
N GLU A 35 23.95 5.56 -11.90
CA GLU A 35 22.54 5.14 -11.78
C GLU A 35 21.76 6.20 -11.01
N THR A 36 20.66 6.67 -11.58
CA THR A 36 19.81 7.69 -10.96
C THR A 36 18.31 7.36 -11.10
N SER A 37 17.96 6.09 -11.29
CA SER A 37 16.56 5.69 -11.39
C SER A 37 15.77 6.05 -10.13
N ALA A 38 14.48 6.36 -10.32
CA ALA A 38 13.57 6.66 -9.21
C ALA A 38 13.60 5.60 -8.11
N ARG A 39 13.74 4.30 -8.46
CA ARG A 39 13.89 3.21 -7.48
C ARG A 39 15.15 3.36 -6.62
N LEU A 40 16.31 3.65 -7.22
CA LEU A 40 17.54 3.87 -6.46
C LEU A 40 17.41 5.11 -5.58
N LEU A 41 16.91 6.23 -6.12
CA LEU A 41 16.73 7.48 -5.38
C LEU A 41 15.78 7.31 -4.19
N THR A 42 14.70 6.53 -4.37
CA THR A 42 13.78 6.14 -3.29
C THR A 42 14.51 5.32 -2.21
N ALA A 43 15.33 4.34 -2.59
CA ALA A 43 16.11 3.55 -1.63
C ALA A 43 17.13 4.42 -0.88
N ARG A 44 17.80 5.36 -1.56
CA ARG A 44 18.68 6.34 -0.89
C ARG A 44 17.92 7.23 0.08
N ALA A 45 16.73 7.69 -0.30
CA ALA A 45 15.89 8.48 0.59
C ALA A 45 15.54 7.72 1.88
N ARG A 46 15.11 6.45 1.75
CA ARG A 46 14.84 5.55 2.88
C ARG A 46 16.08 5.29 3.74
N LEU A 47 17.25 5.13 3.14
CA LEU A 47 18.52 4.99 3.87
C LEU A 47 18.79 6.24 4.72
N PHE A 48 18.71 7.43 4.12
CA PHE A 48 18.95 8.69 4.83
C PHE A 48 17.94 8.91 5.96
N GLU A 49 16.67 8.57 5.72
CA GLU A 49 15.63 8.59 6.74
C GLU A 49 15.97 7.68 7.93
N GLN A 50 16.36 6.42 7.69
CA GLN A 50 16.75 5.50 8.77
C GLN A 50 18.02 5.94 9.52
N LYS A 51 18.90 6.73 8.86
CA LYS A 51 20.06 7.36 9.49
C LYS A 51 19.73 8.66 10.23
N GLY A 52 18.49 9.13 10.18
CA GLY A 52 18.05 10.40 10.77
C GLY A 52 18.41 11.65 9.95
N ASP A 53 18.94 11.48 8.74
CA ASP A 53 19.27 12.59 7.84
C ASP A 53 18.06 12.98 6.98
N VAL A 54 17.12 13.66 7.62
CA VAL A 54 15.85 14.08 7.01
C VAL A 54 16.08 14.96 5.78
N ALA A 55 17.10 15.83 5.81
CA ALA A 55 17.38 16.75 4.71
C ALA A 55 17.77 16.01 3.43
N ARG A 56 18.69 15.03 3.51
CA ARG A 56 19.07 14.21 2.36
C ARG A 56 17.97 13.25 1.93
N ALA A 57 17.15 12.77 2.86
CA ALA A 57 15.98 11.96 2.53
C ALA A 57 15.00 12.73 1.65
N VAL A 58 14.61 13.95 2.06
CA VAL A 58 13.70 14.82 1.28
C VAL A 58 14.28 15.16 -0.08
N ALA A 59 15.57 15.50 -0.16
CA ALA A 59 16.22 15.79 -1.44
C ALA A 59 16.15 14.60 -2.41
N SER A 60 16.43 13.39 -1.91
CA SER A 60 16.39 12.16 -2.70
C SER A 60 14.96 11.80 -3.14
N TYR A 61 13.95 11.97 -2.27
CA TYR A 61 12.55 11.78 -2.62
C TYR A 61 12.08 12.77 -3.70
N ARG A 62 12.49 14.05 -3.61
CA ARG A 62 12.15 15.06 -4.63
C ARG A 62 12.74 14.74 -5.99
N GLU A 63 13.98 14.26 -6.02
CA GLU A 63 14.63 13.82 -7.26
C GLU A 63 13.94 12.56 -7.82
N ALA A 64 13.55 11.61 -6.97
CA ALA A 64 12.80 10.44 -7.42
C ALA A 64 11.45 10.86 -8.04
N LEU A 65 10.72 11.78 -7.39
CA LEU A 65 9.41 12.25 -7.84
C LEU A 65 9.48 13.03 -9.16
N SER A 66 10.58 13.75 -9.42
CA SER A 66 10.75 14.44 -10.70
C SER A 66 10.95 13.47 -11.87
N GLN A 67 11.48 12.27 -11.60
CA GLN A 67 11.66 11.24 -12.63
C GLN A 67 10.43 10.35 -12.81
N ALA A 68 9.71 10.04 -11.74
CA ALA A 68 8.58 9.11 -11.78
C ALA A 68 7.39 9.62 -10.93
N PRO A 69 6.71 10.71 -11.37
CA PRO A 69 5.66 11.34 -10.56
C PRO A 69 4.41 10.47 -10.34
N GLY A 70 4.21 9.42 -11.15
CA GLY A 70 3.09 8.48 -11.05
C GLY A 70 3.48 7.09 -10.52
N ASP A 71 4.72 6.89 -10.10
CA ASP A 71 5.13 5.59 -9.54
C ASP A 71 4.48 5.39 -8.17
N THR A 72 3.55 4.44 -8.07
CA THR A 72 2.74 4.18 -6.88
C THR A 72 3.60 3.80 -5.68
N GLY A 73 4.68 3.03 -5.89
CA GLY A 73 5.62 2.63 -4.85
C GLY A 73 6.38 3.82 -4.25
N LEU A 74 6.84 4.76 -5.09
CA LEU A 74 7.47 6.00 -4.67
C LEU A 74 6.48 6.93 -3.97
N LEU A 75 5.29 7.15 -4.55
CA LEU A 75 4.24 7.98 -3.94
C LEU A 75 3.90 7.47 -2.53
N ARG A 76 3.75 6.16 -2.38
CA ARG A 76 3.57 5.50 -1.08
C ARG A 76 4.76 5.73 -0.14
N ALA A 77 5.99 5.55 -0.61
CA ALA A 77 7.19 5.74 0.21
C ALA A 77 7.28 7.18 0.77
N VAL A 78 6.96 8.18 -0.05
CA VAL A 78 6.92 9.60 0.34
C VAL A 78 5.78 9.87 1.33
N ALA A 79 4.59 9.30 1.08
CA ALA A 79 3.46 9.43 2.00
C ALA A 79 3.80 8.85 3.39
N LEU A 80 4.40 7.67 3.44
CA LEU A 80 4.86 7.04 4.67
C LEU A 80 5.95 7.85 5.40
N PHE A 81 6.88 8.45 4.64
CA PHE A 81 7.87 9.38 5.20
C PHE A 81 7.18 10.53 5.95
N TYR A 82 6.25 11.23 5.30
CA TYR A 82 5.50 12.31 5.96
C TYR A 82 4.69 11.84 7.17
N MET A 83 4.09 10.64 7.09
CA MET A 83 3.39 10.06 8.24
C MET A 83 4.30 9.78 9.45
N ARG A 84 5.51 9.25 9.21
CA ARG A 84 6.50 8.96 10.27
C ARG A 84 7.07 10.22 10.90
N HIS A 85 7.14 11.30 10.13
CA HIS A 85 7.60 12.61 10.60
C HIS A 85 6.49 13.49 11.20
N GLY A 86 5.29 12.95 11.42
CA GLY A 86 4.18 13.65 12.09
C GLY A 86 3.39 14.59 11.17
N GLU A 87 3.74 14.66 9.89
CA GLU A 87 3.12 15.51 8.89
C GLU A 87 2.01 14.75 8.12
N ALA A 88 1.07 14.17 8.85
CA ALA A 88 0.00 13.34 8.27
C ALA A 88 -0.78 14.08 7.15
N SER A 89 -1.05 15.37 7.30
CA SER A 89 -1.73 16.17 6.28
C SER A 89 -0.95 16.25 4.96
N SER A 90 0.39 16.27 5.03
CA SER A 90 1.27 16.32 3.85
C SER A 90 1.33 14.98 3.11
N ALA A 91 0.95 13.86 3.75
CA ALA A 91 0.93 12.55 3.13
C ALA A 91 -0.28 12.32 2.21
N LEU A 92 -1.41 12.99 2.48
CA LEU A 92 -2.68 12.74 1.79
C LEU A 92 -2.63 12.94 0.26
N PRO A 93 -1.99 14.00 -0.28
CA PRO A 93 -1.90 14.18 -1.73
C PRO A 93 -1.18 13.02 -2.42
N PHE A 94 -0.12 12.47 -1.81
CA PHE A 94 0.64 11.37 -2.38
C PHE A 94 -0.15 10.07 -2.42
N TYR A 95 -0.90 9.74 -1.36
CA TYR A 95 -1.82 8.61 -1.40
C TYR A 95 -2.97 8.82 -2.39
N THR A 96 -3.46 10.05 -2.53
CA THR A 96 -4.51 10.37 -3.51
C THR A 96 -4.02 10.10 -4.93
N THR A 97 -2.83 10.62 -5.29
CA THR A 97 -2.23 10.35 -6.60
C THR A 97 -1.90 8.87 -6.79
N ALA A 98 -1.48 8.16 -5.73
CA ALA A 98 -1.23 6.71 -5.82
C ALA A 98 -2.53 5.94 -6.08
N ALA A 99 -3.63 6.29 -5.42
CA ALA A 99 -4.94 5.67 -5.59
C ALA A 99 -5.59 6.02 -6.95
N GLU A 100 -5.26 7.17 -7.53
CA GLU A 100 -5.65 7.51 -8.91
C GLU A 100 -4.88 6.69 -9.95
N ALA A 101 -3.60 6.40 -9.69
CA ALA A 101 -2.75 5.60 -10.57
C ALA A 101 -3.09 4.10 -10.51
N ASP A 102 -3.37 3.57 -9.31
CA ASP A 102 -3.83 2.20 -9.11
C ASP A 102 -4.98 2.16 -8.09
N PRO A 103 -6.24 2.24 -8.56
CA PRO A 103 -7.41 2.22 -7.68
C PRO A 103 -7.68 0.87 -7.00
N ASP A 104 -7.04 -0.21 -7.46
CA ASP A 104 -7.30 -1.57 -7.01
C ASP A 104 -6.18 -2.11 -6.11
N ASP A 105 -5.16 -1.31 -5.80
CA ASP A 105 -4.11 -1.66 -4.84
C ASP A 105 -4.65 -1.63 -3.39
N PRO A 106 -4.76 -2.80 -2.72
CA PRO A 106 -5.27 -2.87 -1.35
C PRO A 106 -4.36 -2.23 -0.32
N VAL A 107 -3.05 -2.15 -0.59
CA VAL A 107 -2.09 -1.51 0.30
C VAL A 107 -2.33 -0.01 0.31
N ILE A 108 -2.46 0.61 -0.87
CA ILE A 108 -2.74 2.03 -1.00
C ILE A 108 -4.10 2.37 -0.39
N ALA A 109 -5.15 1.61 -0.70
CA ALA A 109 -6.48 1.82 -0.15
C ALA A 109 -6.48 1.74 1.39
N GLY A 110 -5.81 0.73 1.96
CA GLY A 110 -5.72 0.54 3.40
C GLY A 110 -4.94 1.64 4.11
N GLU A 111 -3.80 2.04 3.57
CA GLU A 111 -2.96 3.09 4.17
C GLU A 111 -3.60 4.48 4.04
N MET A 112 -4.26 4.76 2.91
CA MET A 112 -5.04 5.99 2.74
C MET A 112 -6.22 6.04 3.72
N ALA A 113 -6.96 4.94 3.89
CA ALA A 113 -8.04 4.87 4.86
C ALA A 113 -7.53 5.10 6.29
N ALA A 114 -6.44 4.44 6.68
CA ALA A 114 -5.81 4.62 7.99
C ALA A 114 -5.32 6.07 8.21
N LEU A 115 -4.77 6.70 7.18
CA LEU A 115 -4.39 8.11 7.23
C LEU A 115 -5.62 9.01 7.45
N LEU A 116 -6.70 8.77 6.71
CA LEU A 116 -7.94 9.53 6.85
C LEU A 116 -8.56 9.37 8.25
N GLU A 117 -8.54 8.17 8.82
CA GLU A 117 -8.94 7.93 10.22
C GLU A 117 -8.08 8.73 11.21
N LYS A 118 -6.74 8.72 11.03
CA LYS A 118 -5.81 9.50 11.86
C LYS A 118 -6.07 11.01 11.77
N LEU A 119 -6.54 11.49 10.62
CA LEU A 119 -6.94 12.89 10.40
C LEU A 119 -8.37 13.19 10.89
N GLY A 120 -9.07 12.23 11.50
CA GLY A 120 -10.46 12.38 11.96
C GLY A 120 -11.49 12.38 10.83
N ARG A 121 -11.08 12.05 9.59
CA ARG A 121 -11.93 12.04 8.39
C ARG A 121 -12.53 10.65 8.15
N VAL A 122 -13.22 10.13 9.16
CA VAL A 122 -13.76 8.75 9.15
C VAL A 122 -14.74 8.51 8.00
N SER A 123 -15.58 9.51 7.66
CA SER A 123 -16.49 9.40 6.51
C SER A 123 -15.75 9.18 5.20
N ALA A 124 -14.69 9.95 4.95
CA ALA A 124 -13.87 9.79 3.76
C ALA A 124 -13.14 8.44 3.73
N ALA A 125 -12.68 7.93 4.88
CA ALA A 125 -12.06 6.60 4.97
C ALA A 125 -13.06 5.50 4.56
N LEU A 126 -14.31 5.59 5.03
CA LEU A 126 -15.38 4.67 4.63
C LEU A 126 -15.71 4.78 3.15
N ASP A 127 -15.76 5.98 2.59
CA ASP A 127 -16.08 6.17 1.17
C ASP A 127 -15.01 5.54 0.27
N ILE A 128 -13.72 5.70 0.59
CA ILE A 128 -12.62 5.03 -0.12
C ILE A 128 -12.75 3.51 -0.03
N ALA A 129 -12.98 2.98 1.17
CA ALA A 129 -13.08 1.53 1.36
C ALA A 129 -14.30 0.93 0.65
N ARG A 130 -15.46 1.61 0.68
CA ARG A 130 -16.68 1.23 -0.06
C ARG A 130 -16.44 1.22 -1.56
N ASP A 131 -15.75 2.23 -2.06
CA ASP A 131 -15.45 2.37 -3.48
C ASP A 131 -14.55 1.22 -3.98
N ALA A 132 -13.50 0.91 -3.23
CA ALA A 132 -12.61 -0.20 -3.52
C ALA A 132 -13.31 -1.57 -3.39
N ALA A 133 -14.11 -1.77 -2.33
CA ALA A 133 -14.91 -2.99 -2.14
C ALA A 133 -15.94 -3.20 -3.25
N ARG A 134 -16.52 -2.12 -3.79
CA ARG A 134 -17.44 -2.19 -4.93
C ARG A 134 -16.73 -2.70 -6.17
N ARG A 135 -15.53 -2.18 -6.49
CA ARG A 135 -14.71 -2.67 -7.62
C ARG A 135 -14.32 -4.13 -7.44
N ALA A 136 -13.82 -4.50 -6.26
CA ALA A 136 -13.48 -5.89 -5.93
C ALA A 136 -14.69 -6.83 -6.08
N THR A 137 -15.86 -6.43 -5.57
CA THR A 137 -17.10 -7.21 -5.72
C THR A 137 -17.49 -7.40 -7.18
N GLN A 138 -17.36 -6.36 -8.01
CA GLN A 138 -17.64 -6.45 -9.45
C GLN A 138 -16.69 -7.40 -10.15
N ARG A 139 -15.39 -7.39 -9.81
CA ARG A 139 -14.40 -8.30 -10.39
C ARG A 139 -14.62 -9.75 -9.94
N ILE A 140 -15.00 -9.98 -8.68
CA ILE A 140 -15.38 -11.30 -8.16
C ILE A 140 -16.69 -11.81 -8.79
N SER A 141 -17.70 -10.95 -8.93
CA SER A 141 -19.06 -11.36 -9.32
C SER A 141 -19.28 -11.40 -10.84
N GLY A 142 -18.52 -10.62 -11.63
CA GLY A 142 -18.63 -10.51 -13.09
C GLY A 142 -18.09 -11.73 -13.87
N GLY A 143 -18.06 -12.90 -13.26
CA GLY A 143 -17.41 -14.13 -13.73
C GLY A 143 -18.01 -14.83 -14.95
N GLU A 144 -18.73 -14.16 -15.85
CA GLU A 144 -19.12 -14.77 -17.13
C GLU A 144 -17.95 -14.83 -18.14
N THR A 145 -16.85 -14.07 -17.90
CA THR A 145 -15.59 -14.21 -18.65
C THR A 145 -14.32 -14.22 -17.78
N GLY A 146 -14.40 -13.86 -16.48
CA GLY A 146 -13.23 -13.61 -15.63
C GLY A 146 -12.78 -14.73 -14.69
N GLY A 147 -13.57 -15.81 -14.53
CA GLY A 147 -13.30 -16.86 -13.54
C GLY A 147 -12.02 -17.69 -13.76
N TRP A 148 -11.47 -17.71 -14.97
CA TRP A 148 -10.24 -18.44 -15.30
C TRP A 148 -9.04 -17.51 -15.54
N ALA A 149 -9.27 -16.19 -15.56
CA ALA A 149 -8.27 -15.20 -15.97
C ALA A 149 -7.63 -14.44 -14.80
N ALA A 150 -8.33 -14.32 -13.66
CA ALA A 150 -7.79 -13.62 -12.50
C ALA A 150 -6.62 -14.41 -11.88
N THR A 151 -5.48 -13.75 -11.71
CA THR A 151 -4.32 -14.36 -11.04
C THR A 151 -4.61 -14.60 -9.56
N GLY A 152 -3.83 -15.47 -8.92
CA GLY A 152 -3.93 -15.67 -7.47
C GLY A 152 -3.70 -14.38 -6.67
N SER A 153 -2.89 -13.45 -7.19
CA SER A 153 -2.63 -12.14 -6.58
C SER A 153 -3.87 -11.27 -6.60
N GLU A 154 -4.52 -11.10 -7.76
CA GLU A 154 -5.70 -10.24 -7.90
C GLU A 154 -6.86 -10.70 -7.01
N ARG A 155 -7.00 -12.02 -6.81
CA ARG A 155 -8.00 -12.58 -5.89
C ARG A 155 -7.68 -12.30 -4.42
N ASP A 156 -6.40 -12.32 -4.04
CA ASP A 156 -5.97 -11.95 -2.69
C ASP A 156 -6.15 -10.45 -2.45
N ASP A 157 -5.86 -9.63 -3.46
CA ASP A 157 -6.04 -8.19 -3.41
C ASP A 157 -7.53 -7.82 -3.24
N ASP A 158 -8.43 -8.46 -4.00
CA ASP A 158 -9.87 -8.32 -3.81
C ASP A 158 -10.34 -8.70 -2.42
N ARG A 159 -9.81 -9.81 -1.91
CA ARG A 159 -10.09 -10.26 -0.55
C ARG A 159 -9.67 -9.20 0.45
N ARG A 160 -8.48 -8.63 0.33
CA ARG A 160 -7.97 -7.57 1.21
C ARG A 160 -8.84 -6.32 1.15
N LEU A 161 -9.27 -5.90 -0.04
CA LEU A 161 -10.16 -4.75 -0.22
C LEU A 161 -11.52 -4.95 0.47
N LEU A 162 -12.12 -6.14 0.33
CA LEU A 162 -13.38 -6.47 0.98
C LEU A 162 -13.26 -6.56 2.51
N LEU A 163 -12.15 -7.13 3.01
CA LEU A 163 -11.89 -7.19 4.45
C LEU A 163 -11.64 -5.80 5.05
N LEU A 164 -10.91 -4.93 4.34
CA LEU A 164 -10.71 -3.53 4.73
C LEU A 164 -12.06 -2.82 4.91
N ALA A 165 -12.95 -2.90 3.92
CA ALA A 165 -14.26 -2.29 3.98
C ALA A 165 -15.14 -2.89 5.08
N ALA A 166 -15.13 -4.22 5.24
CA ALA A 166 -15.86 -4.88 6.31
C ALA A 166 -15.42 -4.39 7.69
N GLY A 167 -14.10 -4.32 7.94
CA GLY A 167 -13.58 -3.88 9.24
C GLY A 167 -13.91 -2.43 9.55
N LEU A 168 -13.81 -1.54 8.55
CA LEU A 168 -14.20 -0.13 8.71
C LEU A 168 -15.70 0.03 8.99
N GLU A 169 -16.57 -0.67 8.27
CA GLU A 169 -18.02 -0.63 8.49
C GLU A 169 -18.40 -1.21 9.86
N ALA A 170 -17.77 -2.31 10.27
CA ALA A 170 -18.01 -2.91 11.59
C ALA A 170 -17.68 -1.93 12.73
N ARG A 171 -16.53 -1.24 12.64
CA ARG A 171 -16.12 -0.19 13.60
C ARG A 171 -17.04 1.03 13.55
N ALA A 172 -17.62 1.33 12.40
CA ALA A 172 -18.64 2.37 12.24
C ALA A 172 -20.04 1.96 12.74
N GLY A 173 -20.24 0.69 13.13
CA GLY A 173 -21.52 0.15 13.58
C GLY A 173 -22.42 -0.39 12.46
N GLU A 174 -21.98 -0.32 11.20
CA GLU A 174 -22.70 -0.76 10.00
C GLU A 174 -22.56 -2.27 9.76
N ARG A 175 -22.94 -3.07 10.77
CA ARG A 175 -22.76 -4.53 10.79
C ARG A 175 -23.38 -5.27 9.59
N ALA A 176 -24.51 -4.77 9.07
CA ALA A 176 -25.17 -5.37 7.91
C ALA A 176 -24.28 -5.29 6.66
N ARG A 177 -23.69 -4.12 6.38
CA ARG A 177 -22.77 -3.92 5.25
C ARG A 177 -21.48 -4.73 5.41
N ALA A 178 -20.94 -4.78 6.62
CA ALA A 178 -19.78 -5.63 6.91
C ALA A 178 -20.07 -7.11 6.60
N ALA A 179 -21.26 -7.61 6.97
CA ALA A 179 -21.68 -8.98 6.67
C ALA A 179 -21.90 -9.23 5.17
N GLU A 180 -22.35 -8.22 4.40
CA GLU A 180 -22.48 -8.34 2.94
C GLU A 180 -21.13 -8.62 2.27
N TYR A 181 -20.07 -7.89 2.63
CA TYR A 181 -18.73 -8.12 2.08
C TYR A 181 -18.19 -9.51 2.45
N LEU A 182 -18.40 -9.96 3.69
CA LEU A 182 -18.02 -11.32 4.12
C LEU A 182 -18.80 -12.39 3.35
N SER A 183 -20.08 -12.15 3.04
CA SER A 183 -20.90 -13.05 2.21
C SER A 183 -20.39 -13.15 0.76
N VAL A 184 -19.90 -12.04 0.18
CA VAL A 184 -19.23 -12.06 -1.14
C VAL A 184 -17.99 -12.96 -1.09
N LEU A 185 -17.13 -12.79 -0.08
CA LEU A 185 -15.91 -13.60 0.09
C LEU A 185 -16.23 -15.09 0.29
N SER A 186 -17.23 -15.39 1.12
CA SER A 186 -17.67 -16.76 1.38
C SER A 186 -18.16 -17.45 0.11
N ARG A 187 -19.02 -16.77 -0.67
CA ARG A 187 -19.52 -17.29 -1.96
C ARG A 187 -18.41 -17.49 -2.99
N ALA A 188 -17.39 -16.65 -2.97
CA ALA A 188 -16.21 -16.75 -3.84
C ALA A 188 -15.18 -17.80 -3.37
N GLY A 189 -15.38 -18.43 -2.20
CA GLY A 189 -14.40 -19.35 -1.61
C GLY A 189 -13.11 -18.66 -1.15
N LEU A 190 -13.12 -17.34 -0.97
CA LEU A 190 -11.96 -16.53 -0.57
C LEU A 190 -11.88 -16.34 0.96
N LEU A 191 -12.81 -16.92 1.71
CA LEU A 191 -12.85 -16.87 3.17
C LEU A 191 -12.51 -18.26 3.76
N GLY A 192 -11.28 -18.43 4.25
CA GLY A 192 -10.83 -19.65 4.92
C GLY A 192 -11.17 -19.69 6.42
N LYS A 193 -11.09 -20.88 7.02
CA LYS A 193 -11.29 -21.06 8.47
C LYS A 193 -10.12 -20.46 9.25
N GLY A 194 -10.38 -19.39 10.00
CA GLY A 194 -9.37 -18.70 10.82
C GLY A 194 -8.77 -17.45 10.18
N ASP A 195 -9.22 -17.12 8.97
CA ASP A 195 -8.66 -16.05 8.13
C ASP A 195 -8.97 -14.63 8.59
N ILE A 196 -9.95 -14.50 9.49
CA ILE A 196 -10.36 -13.21 10.02
C ILE A 196 -9.64 -13.00 11.34
N GLU A 197 -8.68 -12.09 11.36
CA GLU A 197 -7.97 -11.69 12.58
C GLU A 197 -8.77 -10.68 13.40
N ASP A 198 -9.55 -9.83 12.72
CA ASP A 198 -10.37 -8.80 13.33
C ASP A 198 -11.50 -9.41 14.20
N PRO A 199 -11.51 -9.15 15.52
CA PRO A 199 -12.53 -9.69 16.42
C PRO A 199 -13.95 -9.24 16.06
N ASP A 200 -14.12 -8.04 15.52
CA ASP A 200 -15.44 -7.51 15.14
C ASP A 200 -16.02 -8.26 13.94
N LEU A 201 -15.15 -8.72 13.04
CA LEU A 201 -15.52 -9.51 11.87
C LEU A 201 -15.70 -11.01 12.18
N ARG A 202 -14.97 -11.55 13.18
CA ARG A 202 -15.09 -12.96 13.60
C ARG A 202 -16.48 -13.34 14.11
N ASP A 203 -17.20 -12.41 14.73
CA ASP A 203 -18.58 -12.65 15.15
C ASP A 203 -19.54 -12.70 13.96
N LEU A 204 -19.31 -11.81 12.99
CA LEU A 204 -20.13 -11.70 11.77
C LEU A 204 -19.95 -12.89 10.83
N SER A 205 -18.76 -13.50 10.77
CA SER A 205 -18.47 -14.62 9.87
C SER A 205 -18.95 -16.00 10.36
N ARG A 206 -19.46 -16.10 11.59
CA ARG A 206 -19.89 -17.37 12.20
C ARG A 206 -21.37 -17.69 12.00
N ARG A 207 -22.11 -16.80 11.35
CA ARG A 207 -23.55 -16.93 11.04
C ARG A 207 -23.74 -17.37 9.59
#